data_AF-W4EPW1-F1
#
_entry.id   AF-W4EPW1-F1
#
_cell.length_a   1.000
_cell.length_b   1.000
_cell.length_c   1.000
_cell.angle_alpha   90.00
_cell.angle_beta   90.00
_cell.angle_gamma   90.00
#
_symmetry.space_group_name_H-M   'P 1'
#
loop_
_entity.id
_entity.type
_entity.pdbx_description
1 polymer ?
#
loop_
_entity_poly.entity_id
_entity_poly.type
_entity_poly.pdbx_seq_one_letter_code
_entity_poly.pdbx_strand_id
1 'polypeptide(L)'
;MNELQETKQQEVLHPFFSIWLHPKKTARYILDYKGLGYAIMFILLGGMAGVLFGAMDSKLPLDIPTWGILLICVIGGPFIGLFSSAIGAGVILLIGKLFKGKATYNEMFKVMGLSSIPHIWLAPILLLWMAFSPETFFRMDSDYLEVKNLIVTLVSSLITFCVTIWAVVINVGVVAETHRFSNWRAFFTIFIPGFLAFIVLLIIVIIFTFSFIGQM
;
A
#
# COMPACT_ATOMS: atom_id res chain seq x y z
N MET A 1 8.32 -37.28 -35.69
CA MET A 1 9.20 -36.11 -35.76
C MET A 1 8.32 -34.87 -35.88
N ASN A 2 7.83 -34.36 -34.75
CA ASN A 2 7.19 -33.04 -34.57
C ASN A 2 6.91 -32.82 -33.08
N GLU A 3 7.89 -33.18 -32.26
CA GLU A 3 8.04 -32.63 -30.92
C GLU A 3 8.55 -31.20 -31.10
N LEU A 4 7.68 -30.30 -31.55
CA LEU A 4 7.89 -28.87 -31.39
C LEU A 4 7.82 -28.60 -29.89
N GLN A 5 8.94 -28.85 -29.25
CA GLN A 5 9.34 -28.31 -27.97
C GLN A 5 9.35 -26.79 -28.11
N GLU A 6 8.18 -26.17 -28.13
CA GLU A 6 8.02 -24.83 -27.59
C GLU A 6 8.25 -24.94 -26.08
N THR A 7 9.51 -25.10 -25.71
CA THR A 7 9.99 -24.74 -24.39
C THR A 7 9.83 -23.23 -24.34
N LYS A 8 8.61 -22.78 -24.04
CA LYS A 8 8.22 -21.39 -23.89
C LYS A 8 9.25 -20.81 -22.93
N GLN A 9 10.23 -20.09 -23.48
CA GLN A 9 11.39 -19.61 -22.76
C GLN A 9 10.84 -18.80 -21.58
N GLN A 10 10.87 -19.41 -20.39
CA GLN A 10 10.12 -18.93 -19.24
C GLN A 10 10.76 -17.62 -18.82
N GLU A 11 10.10 -16.51 -19.11
CA GLU A 11 10.59 -15.18 -18.79
C GLU A 11 10.69 -15.08 -17.26
N VAL A 12 11.91 -15.16 -16.73
CA VAL A 12 12.18 -15.03 -15.29
C VAL A 12 11.91 -13.58 -14.91
N LEU A 13 10.69 -13.31 -14.44
CA LEU A 13 10.31 -11.99 -13.99
C LEU A 13 10.87 -11.73 -12.60
N HIS A 14 11.50 -10.58 -12.41
CA HIS A 14 11.89 -10.05 -11.11
C HIS A 14 10.73 -9.18 -10.56
N PRO A 15 9.89 -9.69 -9.65
CA PRO A 15 8.64 -9.02 -9.28
C PRO A 15 8.82 -7.63 -8.67
N PHE A 16 9.99 -7.39 -8.07
CA PHE A 16 10.34 -6.09 -7.48
C PHE A 16 10.44 -4.96 -8.51
N PHE A 17 10.75 -5.27 -9.76
CA PHE A 17 10.87 -4.31 -10.86
C PHE A 17 9.74 -4.48 -11.87
N SER A 18 9.39 -5.71 -12.24
CA SER A 18 8.39 -5.97 -13.28
C SER A 18 6.99 -5.50 -12.92
N ILE A 19 6.67 -5.39 -11.62
CA ILE A 19 5.36 -4.91 -11.15
C ILE A 19 5.06 -3.48 -11.65
N TRP A 20 6.08 -2.64 -11.81
CA TRP A 20 5.91 -1.25 -12.21
C TRP A 20 5.28 -1.13 -13.59
N LEU A 21 5.66 -1.98 -14.53
CA LEU A 21 5.20 -1.89 -15.93
C LEU A 21 4.21 -3.00 -16.29
N HIS A 22 4.28 -4.14 -15.61
CA HIS A 22 3.52 -5.34 -15.95
C HIS A 22 2.86 -5.95 -14.70
N PRO A 23 1.97 -5.23 -14.00
CA PRO A 23 1.38 -5.68 -12.73
C PRO A 23 0.60 -7.01 -12.89
N LYS A 24 -0.15 -7.18 -13.98
CA LYS A 24 -0.89 -8.42 -14.26
C LYS A 24 0.02 -9.63 -14.47
N LYS A 25 1.01 -9.51 -15.37
CA LYS A 25 1.97 -10.59 -15.63
C LYS A 25 2.74 -10.96 -14.36
N THR A 26 3.12 -9.94 -13.58
CA THR A 26 3.83 -10.14 -12.31
C THR A 26 2.97 -10.83 -11.25
N ALA A 27 1.68 -10.44 -11.14
CA ALA A 27 0.72 -11.12 -10.27
C ALA A 27 0.55 -12.59 -10.64
N ARG A 28 0.32 -12.88 -11.93
CA ARG A 28 0.23 -14.26 -12.43
C ARG A 28 1.48 -15.07 -12.09
N TYR A 29 2.67 -14.49 -12.34
CA TYR A 29 3.94 -15.16 -12.04
C TYR A 29 4.10 -15.50 -10.55
N ILE A 30 3.76 -14.59 -9.63
CA ILE A 30 3.84 -14.89 -8.19
C ILE A 30 2.82 -15.93 -7.75
N LEU A 31 1.60 -15.87 -8.29
CA LEU A 31 0.55 -16.83 -7.95
C LEU A 31 0.95 -18.25 -8.35
N ASP A 32 1.53 -18.40 -9.53
CA ASP A 32 1.85 -19.69 -10.14
C ASP A 32 3.19 -20.27 -9.62
N TYR A 33 4.21 -19.42 -9.41
CA TYR A 33 5.59 -19.90 -9.20
C TYR A 33 6.21 -19.54 -7.84
N LYS A 34 5.59 -18.68 -7.03
CA LYS A 34 6.16 -18.26 -5.74
C LYS A 34 5.33 -18.76 -4.54
N GLY A 35 6.06 -19.16 -3.50
CA GLY A 35 5.48 -19.61 -2.23
C GLY A 35 4.98 -18.43 -1.38
N LEU A 36 4.21 -18.76 -0.34
CA LEU A 36 3.71 -17.79 0.64
C LEU A 36 4.83 -17.02 1.36
N GLY A 37 5.95 -17.67 1.68
CA GLY A 37 7.09 -17.01 2.34
C GLY A 37 7.66 -15.84 1.53
N TYR A 38 7.64 -15.93 0.20
CA TYR A 38 8.08 -14.86 -0.68
C TYR A 38 7.14 -13.63 -0.60
N ALA A 39 5.84 -13.87 -0.52
CA ALA A 39 4.86 -12.80 -0.31
C ALA A 39 4.99 -12.18 1.08
N ILE A 40 5.15 -13.02 2.12
CA ILE A 40 5.33 -12.57 3.50
C ILE A 40 6.52 -11.62 3.60
N MET A 41 7.66 -11.92 2.98
CA MET A 41 8.82 -11.03 2.98
C MET A 41 8.46 -9.60 2.52
N PHE A 42 7.74 -9.45 1.40
CA PHE A 42 7.31 -8.13 0.94
C PHE A 42 6.20 -7.53 1.79
N ILE A 43 5.37 -8.33 2.44
CA ILE A 43 4.41 -7.83 3.43
C ILE A 43 5.14 -7.23 4.64
N LEU A 44 6.21 -7.87 5.13
CA LEU A 44 7.00 -7.33 6.25
C LEU A 44 7.69 -6.02 5.87
N LEU A 45 8.40 -6.01 4.73
CA LEU A 45 9.05 -4.80 4.20
C LEU A 45 8.04 -3.70 3.92
N GLY A 46 6.90 -4.09 3.33
CA GLY A 46 5.76 -3.23 3.05
C GLY A 46 5.14 -2.62 4.28
N GLY A 47 5.03 -3.38 5.36
CA GLY A 47 4.55 -2.91 6.66
C GLY A 47 5.47 -1.86 7.27
N MET A 48 6.79 -2.08 7.23
CA MET A 48 7.77 -1.08 7.66
C MET A 48 7.64 0.22 6.85
N ALA A 49 7.58 0.09 5.52
CA ALA A 49 7.40 1.22 4.62
C ALA A 49 6.04 1.93 4.82
N GLY A 50 4.98 1.17 5.09
CA GLY A 50 3.63 1.69 5.32
C GLY A 50 3.51 2.46 6.63
N VAL A 51 4.17 2.02 7.71
CA VAL A 51 4.23 2.78 8.96
C VAL A 51 5.05 4.06 8.78
N LEU A 52 6.17 4.00 8.06
CA LEU A 52 6.95 5.19 7.73
C LEU A 52 6.13 6.19 6.90
N PHE A 53 5.41 5.70 5.89
CA PHE A 53 4.50 6.51 5.08
C PHE A 53 3.39 7.13 5.93
N GLY A 54 2.80 6.37 6.86
CA GLY A 54 1.78 6.87 7.78
C GLY A 54 2.31 7.85 8.84
N ALA A 55 3.62 7.88 9.09
CA ALA A 55 4.25 8.87 9.97
C ALA A 55 4.38 10.25 9.29
N MET A 56 4.34 10.30 7.96
CA MET A 56 4.33 11.56 7.21
C MET A 56 3.05 12.35 7.54
N ASP A 57 3.20 13.64 7.86
CA ASP A 57 2.11 14.57 8.23
C ASP A 57 1.21 14.07 9.37
N SER A 58 1.70 13.14 10.19
CA SER A 58 0.92 12.50 11.26
C SER A 58 0.65 13.41 12.47
N LYS A 59 1.26 14.60 12.51
CA LYS A 59 1.24 15.53 13.66
C LYS A 59 1.57 14.81 14.98
N LEU A 60 2.43 13.79 14.93
CA LEU A 60 2.86 13.03 16.10
C LEU A 60 3.41 14.00 17.17
N PRO A 61 3.25 13.66 18.47
CA PRO A 61 3.84 14.45 19.54
C PRO A 61 5.33 14.63 19.28
N LEU A 62 5.81 15.89 19.29
CA LEU A 62 7.21 16.23 19.04
C LEU A 62 8.18 15.59 20.03
N ASP A 63 7.66 15.04 21.12
CA ASP A 63 8.44 14.40 22.18
C ASP A 63 9.00 13.02 21.77
N ILE A 64 8.50 12.43 20.68
CA ILE A 64 9.07 11.18 20.15
C ILE A 64 10.25 11.53 19.25
N PRO A 65 11.49 11.16 19.61
CA PRO A 65 12.64 11.41 18.76
C PRO A 65 12.55 10.57 17.47
N THR A 66 13.16 11.06 16.39
CA THR A 66 13.13 10.41 15.06
C THR A 66 13.60 8.95 15.09
N TRP A 67 14.59 8.62 15.92
CA TRP A 67 15.05 7.24 16.09
C TRP A 67 13.98 6.33 16.75
N GLY A 68 13.13 6.88 17.62
CA GLY A 68 12.01 6.17 18.23
C GLY A 68 10.96 5.81 17.17
N ILE A 69 10.71 6.70 16.22
CA ILE A 69 9.81 6.45 15.08
C ILE A 69 10.38 5.34 14.18
N LEU A 70 11.69 5.36 13.91
CA LEU A 70 12.35 4.27 13.18
C LEU A 70 12.21 2.92 13.89
N LEU A 71 12.34 2.91 15.22
CA LEU A 71 12.16 1.70 16.03
C LEU A 71 10.72 1.17 15.93
N ILE A 72 9.73 2.07 15.99
CA ILE A 72 8.32 1.71 15.76
C ILE A 72 8.12 1.15 14.35
N CYS A 73 8.75 1.73 13.32
CA CYS A 73 8.66 1.23 11.95
C CYS A 73 9.25 -0.18 11.83
N VAL A 74 10.45 -0.41 12.36
CA VAL A 74 11.16 -1.70 12.23
C VAL A 74 10.51 -2.80 13.06
N ILE A 75 10.06 -2.49 14.28
CA ILE A 75 9.48 -3.49 15.18
C ILE A 75 7.98 -3.64 14.91
N GLY A 76 7.22 -2.55 14.90
CA GLY A 76 5.77 -2.54 14.74
C GLY A 76 5.30 -2.73 13.30
N GLY A 77 6.05 -2.20 12.33
CA GLY A 77 5.72 -2.26 10.89
C GLY A 77 5.47 -3.68 10.37
N PRO A 78 6.32 -4.68 10.63
CA PRO A 78 6.09 -6.05 10.20
C PRO A 78 4.76 -6.64 10.70
N PHE A 79 4.40 -6.39 11.96
CA PHE A 79 3.14 -6.86 12.55
C PHE A 79 1.93 -6.15 11.92
N ILE A 80 2.02 -4.82 11.78
CA ILE A 80 0.98 -4.01 11.12
C ILE A 80 0.82 -4.46 9.66
N GLY A 81 1.91 -4.72 8.95
CA GLY A 81 1.90 -5.20 7.57
C GLY A 81 1.21 -6.55 7.43
N LEU A 82 1.55 -7.52 8.28
CA LEU A 82 0.89 -8.83 8.29
C LEU A 82 -0.59 -8.73 8.61
N PHE A 83 -0.93 -7.99 9.66
CA PHE A 83 -2.32 -7.83 10.11
C PHE A 83 -3.17 -7.12 9.05
N SER A 84 -2.70 -5.98 8.55
CA SER A 84 -3.40 -5.22 7.51
C SER A 84 -3.50 -5.99 6.20
N SER A 85 -2.47 -6.75 5.80
CA SER A 85 -2.53 -7.60 4.61
C SER A 85 -3.49 -8.77 4.78
N ALA A 86 -3.56 -9.39 5.97
CA ALA A 86 -4.48 -10.47 6.26
C ALA A 86 -5.95 -10.00 6.21
N ILE A 87 -6.25 -8.85 6.83
CA ILE A 87 -7.57 -8.24 6.79
C ILE A 87 -7.89 -7.75 5.38
N GLY A 88 -6.97 -7.02 4.76
CA GLY A 88 -7.12 -6.46 3.41
C GLY A 88 -7.38 -7.54 2.37
N ALA A 89 -6.66 -8.66 2.42
CA ALA A 89 -6.93 -9.82 1.58
C ALA A 89 -8.36 -10.35 1.75
N GLY A 90 -8.86 -10.45 2.99
CA GLY A 90 -10.21 -10.88 3.29
C GLY A 90 -11.27 -9.90 2.76
N VAL A 91 -11.10 -8.61 3.04
CA VAL A 91 -12.03 -7.56 2.61
C VAL A 91 -12.10 -7.47 1.08
N ILE A 92 -10.95 -7.40 0.41
CA ILE A 92 -10.87 -7.37 -1.06
C ILE A 92 -11.45 -8.65 -1.66
N LEU A 93 -11.20 -9.81 -1.04
CA LEU A 93 -11.80 -11.07 -1.46
C LEU A 93 -13.33 -10.99 -1.40
N LEU A 94 -13.89 -10.55 -0.27
CA LEU A 94 -15.34 -10.46 -0.07
C LEU A 94 -16.00 -9.56 -1.11
N ILE A 95 -15.48 -8.34 -1.29
CA ILE A 95 -16.03 -7.43 -2.31
C ILE A 95 -15.82 -7.99 -3.72
N GLY A 96 -14.67 -8.57 -4.00
CA GLY A 96 -14.39 -9.17 -5.30
C GLY A 96 -15.31 -10.36 -5.62
N LYS A 97 -15.77 -11.11 -4.60
CA LYS A 97 -16.79 -12.17 -4.75
C LYS A 97 -18.15 -11.61 -5.14
N LEU A 98 -18.53 -10.41 -4.68
CA LEU A 98 -19.76 -9.73 -5.14
C LEU A 98 -19.73 -9.46 -6.66
N PHE A 99 -18.53 -9.20 -7.21
CA PHE A 99 -18.30 -9.07 -8.65
C PHE A 99 -18.05 -10.39 -9.39
N LYS A 100 -18.39 -11.53 -8.76
CA LYS A 100 -18.18 -12.90 -9.27
C LYS A 100 -16.71 -13.27 -9.48
N GLY A 101 -15.81 -12.67 -8.72
CA GLY A 101 -14.37 -12.95 -8.79
C GLY A 101 -13.99 -14.35 -8.31
N LYS A 102 -12.96 -14.94 -8.92
CA LYS A 102 -12.57 -16.35 -8.72
C LYS A 102 -11.42 -16.58 -7.73
N ALA A 103 -10.81 -15.51 -7.22
CA ALA A 103 -9.70 -15.62 -6.29
C ALA A 103 -10.07 -16.43 -5.03
N THR A 104 -9.06 -17.08 -4.47
CA THR A 104 -9.05 -17.66 -3.13
C THR A 104 -8.40 -16.68 -2.15
N TYR A 105 -8.61 -16.89 -0.85
CA TYR A 105 -7.94 -16.09 0.18
C TYR A 105 -6.42 -16.18 0.07
N ASN A 106 -5.88 -17.38 -0.14
CA ASN A 106 -4.43 -17.58 -0.26
C ASN A 106 -3.84 -16.84 -1.46
N GLU A 107 -4.52 -16.85 -2.62
CA GLU A 107 -4.10 -16.06 -3.79
C GLU A 107 -4.13 -14.56 -3.47
N MET A 108 -5.20 -14.06 -2.83
CA MET A 108 -5.30 -12.66 -2.44
C MET A 108 -4.21 -12.24 -1.45
N PHE A 109 -3.99 -13.04 -0.41
CA PHE A 109 -2.96 -12.77 0.59
C PHE A 109 -1.56 -12.76 -0.03
N LYS A 110 -1.25 -13.70 -0.94
CA LYS A 110 0.03 -13.70 -1.66
C LYS A 110 0.25 -12.40 -2.43
N VAL A 111 -0.79 -11.89 -3.11
CA VAL A 111 -0.64 -10.68 -3.92
C VAL A 111 -0.65 -9.38 -3.11
N MET A 112 -1.06 -9.41 -1.83
CA MET A 112 -0.85 -8.26 -0.94
C MET A 112 0.64 -7.91 -0.79
N GLY A 113 1.53 -8.90 -0.85
CA GLY A 113 2.97 -8.65 -0.89
C GLY A 113 3.44 -7.96 -2.17
N LEU A 114 2.74 -8.14 -3.30
CA LEU A 114 3.03 -7.35 -4.51
C LEU A 114 2.58 -5.91 -4.35
N SER A 115 1.38 -5.73 -3.82
CA SER A 115 0.76 -4.44 -3.59
C SER A 115 1.57 -3.50 -2.70
N SER A 116 2.45 -4.05 -1.86
CA SER A 116 3.33 -3.25 -1.00
C SER A 116 4.61 -2.74 -1.68
N ILE A 117 5.03 -3.31 -2.81
CA ILE A 117 6.30 -2.99 -3.47
C ILE A 117 6.46 -1.49 -3.78
N PRO A 118 5.45 -0.76 -4.29
CA PRO A 118 5.59 0.68 -4.52
C PRO A 118 5.95 1.45 -3.24
N HIS A 119 5.39 1.08 -2.10
CA HIS A 119 5.71 1.70 -0.81
C HIS A 119 7.13 1.35 -0.35
N ILE A 120 7.59 0.11 -0.59
CA ILE A 120 8.98 -0.29 -0.30
C ILE A 120 9.96 0.59 -1.08
N TRP A 121 9.67 0.87 -2.35
CA TRP A 121 10.46 1.78 -3.18
C TRP A 121 10.41 3.24 -2.71
N LEU A 122 9.30 3.65 -2.09
CA LEU A 122 9.16 4.99 -1.56
C LEU A 122 9.93 5.17 -0.24
N ALA A 123 10.08 4.11 0.55
CA ALA A 123 10.69 4.17 1.87
C ALA A 123 12.07 4.86 1.92
N PRO A 124 13.04 4.58 1.02
CA PRO A 124 14.32 5.31 1.01
C PRO A 124 14.15 6.82 0.84
N ILE A 125 13.20 7.26 0.02
CA ILE A 125 12.93 8.68 -0.22
C ILE A 125 12.35 9.32 1.04
N LEU A 126 11.41 8.64 1.70
CA LEU A 126 10.84 9.09 2.96
C LEU A 126 11.88 9.14 4.09
N LEU A 127 12.78 8.16 4.16
CA LEU A 127 13.88 8.15 5.12
C LEU A 127 14.83 9.33 4.90
N LEU A 128 15.18 9.63 3.64
CA LEU A 128 16.00 10.80 3.31
C LEU A 128 15.28 12.10 3.69
N TRP A 129 14.00 12.23 3.35
CA TRP A 129 13.20 13.40 3.74
C TRP A 129 13.17 13.57 5.27
N MET A 130 12.84 12.51 6.00
CA MET A 130 12.81 12.52 7.46
C MET A 130 14.17 12.86 8.08
N ALA A 131 15.29 12.41 7.47
CA ALA A 131 16.63 12.68 7.99
C ALA A 131 17.11 14.12 7.71
N PHE A 132 16.79 14.67 6.55
CA PHE A 132 17.28 15.99 6.13
C PHE A 132 16.34 17.14 6.47
N SER A 133 15.04 16.86 6.62
CA SER A 133 14.01 17.85 6.91
C SER A 133 12.88 17.22 7.75
N PRO A 134 13.19 16.79 8.99
CA PRO A 134 12.22 16.14 9.86
C PRO A 134 11.00 17.02 10.14
N GLU A 135 11.17 18.33 10.26
CA GLU A 135 10.09 19.28 10.54
C GLU A 135 9.01 19.20 9.47
N THR A 136 9.40 19.28 8.20
CA THR A 136 8.45 19.24 7.06
C THR A 136 7.95 17.83 6.73
N PHE A 137 8.66 16.79 7.18
CA PHE A 137 8.20 15.40 7.07
C PHE A 137 7.04 15.12 8.04
N PHE A 138 7.15 15.54 9.29
CA PHE A 138 6.13 15.29 10.33
C PHE A 138 5.00 16.33 10.35
N ARG A 139 5.27 17.56 9.89
CA ARG A 139 4.32 18.67 9.86
C ARG A 139 4.44 19.43 8.54
N MET A 140 3.47 19.24 7.65
CA MET A 140 3.36 20.08 6.45
C MET A 140 2.64 21.41 6.74
N ASP A 141 3.01 22.10 7.83
CA ASP A 141 2.44 23.41 8.13
C ASP A 141 3.26 24.53 7.45
N SER A 142 2.58 25.59 7.02
CA SER A 142 3.20 26.74 6.32
C SER A 142 4.32 27.41 7.11
N ASP A 143 4.25 27.32 8.43
CA ASP A 143 5.18 27.98 9.35
C ASP A 143 6.57 27.32 9.35
N TYR A 144 6.67 26.06 8.90
CA TYR A 144 7.93 25.30 8.84
C TYR A 144 8.48 25.17 7.41
N LEU A 145 7.81 25.76 6.41
CA LEU A 145 8.30 25.85 5.03
C LEU A 145 9.33 26.98 4.89
N GLU A 146 10.46 26.85 5.58
CA GLU A 146 11.63 27.69 5.30
C GLU A 146 12.15 27.40 3.88
N VAL A 147 12.67 28.43 3.19
CA VAL A 147 13.22 28.32 1.82
C VAL A 147 14.26 27.20 1.71
N LYS A 148 15.03 26.94 2.78
CA LYS A 148 16.04 25.89 2.85
C LYS A 148 15.46 24.48 2.67
N ASN A 149 14.27 24.22 3.23
CA ASN A 149 13.65 22.90 3.24
C ASN A 149 12.60 22.73 2.13
N LEU A 150 12.28 23.81 1.41
CA LEU A 150 11.26 23.85 0.37
C LEU A 150 11.55 22.85 -0.76
N ILE A 151 12.79 22.77 -1.25
CA ILE A 151 13.14 21.90 -2.39
C ILE A 151 12.96 20.43 -2.02
N VAL A 152 13.51 19.99 -0.88
CA VAL A 152 13.40 18.59 -0.42
C VAL A 152 11.94 18.23 -0.21
N THR A 153 11.17 19.13 0.38
CA THR A 153 9.73 18.95 0.62
C THR A 153 8.95 18.81 -0.69
N LEU A 154 9.11 19.75 -1.63
CA LEU A 154 8.39 19.72 -2.91
C LEU A 154 8.73 18.47 -3.74
N VAL A 155 10.02 18.14 -3.84
CA VAL A 155 10.48 16.96 -4.59
C VAL A 155 9.93 15.68 -3.97
N SER A 156 10.04 15.53 -2.64
CA SER A 156 9.59 14.33 -1.94
C SER A 156 8.06 14.19 -1.97
N SER A 157 7.31 15.29 -1.82
CA SER A 157 5.86 15.32 -1.98
C SER A 157 5.44 14.92 -3.40
N LEU A 158 6.09 15.46 -4.43
CA LEU A 158 5.76 15.15 -5.82
C LEU A 158 6.02 13.67 -6.14
N ILE A 159 7.18 13.14 -5.73
CA ILE A 159 7.48 11.72 -5.93
C ILE A 159 6.48 10.84 -5.18
N THR A 160 6.19 11.19 -3.92
CA THR A 160 5.22 10.47 -3.09
C THR A 160 3.84 10.44 -3.75
N PHE A 161 3.38 11.57 -4.27
CA PHE A 161 2.11 11.68 -4.99
C PHE A 161 2.09 10.81 -6.25
N CYS A 162 3.13 10.90 -7.10
CA CYS A 162 3.24 10.10 -8.31
C CYS A 162 3.26 8.59 -8.00
N VAL A 163 4.05 8.17 -7.01
CA VAL A 163 4.13 6.76 -6.58
C VAL A 163 2.80 6.28 -6.01
N THR A 164 2.09 7.10 -5.26
CA THR A 164 0.77 6.75 -4.70
C THR A 164 -0.26 6.52 -5.80
N ILE A 165 -0.33 7.42 -6.80
CA ILE A 165 -1.21 7.24 -7.97
C ILE A 165 -0.84 5.95 -8.70
N TRP A 166 0.45 5.74 -8.95
CA TRP A 166 0.91 4.54 -9.66
C TRP A 166 0.64 3.25 -8.88
N ALA A 167 0.76 3.29 -7.55
CA ALA A 167 0.44 2.17 -6.67
C ALA A 167 -1.04 1.77 -6.82
N VAL A 168 -1.97 2.72 -7.00
CA VAL A 168 -3.37 2.40 -7.29
C VAL A 168 -3.49 1.65 -8.62
N VAL A 169 -2.83 2.10 -9.68
CA VAL A 169 -2.84 1.44 -10.99
C VAL A 169 -2.31 0.00 -10.90
N ILE A 170 -1.21 -0.19 -10.18
CA ILE A 170 -0.63 -1.51 -9.89
C ILE A 170 -1.64 -2.39 -9.16
N ASN A 171 -2.23 -1.88 -8.08
CA ASN A 171 -3.20 -2.62 -7.27
C ASN A 171 -4.41 -3.06 -8.09
N VAL A 172 -4.95 -2.17 -8.94
CA VAL A 172 -6.04 -2.51 -9.87
C VAL A 172 -5.62 -3.67 -10.78
N GLY A 173 -4.43 -3.62 -11.36
CA GLY A 173 -3.92 -4.69 -12.22
C GLY A 173 -3.76 -6.03 -11.48
N VAL A 174 -3.16 -6.00 -10.29
CA VAL A 174 -2.90 -7.17 -9.46
C VAL A 174 -4.22 -7.82 -9.01
N VAL A 175 -5.17 -7.03 -8.50
CA VAL A 175 -6.49 -7.51 -8.07
C VAL A 175 -7.30 -8.03 -9.26
N ALA A 176 -7.25 -7.34 -10.41
CA ALA A 176 -7.91 -7.77 -11.65
C ALA A 176 -7.46 -9.16 -12.08
N GLU A 177 -6.14 -9.37 -12.11
CA GLU A 177 -5.55 -10.65 -12.50
C GLU A 177 -5.91 -11.78 -11.52
N THR A 178 -5.84 -11.47 -10.22
CA THR A 178 -6.06 -12.46 -9.16
C THR A 178 -7.52 -12.93 -9.13
N HIS A 179 -8.47 -12.00 -9.22
CA HIS A 179 -9.90 -12.34 -9.31
C HIS A 179 -10.33 -12.81 -10.71
N ARG A 180 -9.47 -12.67 -11.72
CA ARG A 180 -9.71 -13.04 -13.12
C ARG A 180 -10.91 -12.28 -13.71
N PHE A 181 -10.96 -10.97 -13.47
CA PHE A 181 -12.02 -10.09 -13.97
C PHE A 181 -11.45 -8.78 -14.57
N SER A 182 -12.33 -7.89 -15.04
CA SER A 182 -11.91 -6.63 -15.68
C SER A 182 -11.32 -5.62 -14.69
N ASN A 183 -10.49 -4.69 -15.20
CA ASN A 183 -9.87 -3.63 -14.39
C ASN A 183 -10.90 -2.75 -13.68
N TRP A 184 -12.04 -2.47 -14.31
CA TRP A 184 -13.11 -1.69 -13.70
C TRP A 184 -13.70 -2.36 -12.45
N ARG A 185 -13.91 -3.67 -12.49
CA ARG A 185 -14.37 -4.42 -11.30
C ARG A 185 -13.31 -4.41 -10.20
N ALA A 186 -12.03 -4.53 -10.58
CA ALA A 186 -10.92 -4.44 -9.63
C ALA A 186 -10.84 -3.07 -8.95
N PHE A 187 -10.99 -1.99 -9.72
CA PHE A 187 -11.05 -0.63 -9.21
C PHE A 187 -12.14 -0.49 -8.14
N PHE A 188 -13.40 -0.82 -8.46
CA PHE A 188 -14.47 -0.74 -7.47
C PHE A 188 -14.25 -1.69 -6.28
N THR A 189 -13.63 -2.85 -6.49
CA THR A 189 -13.30 -3.78 -5.41
C THR A 189 -12.35 -3.16 -4.39
N ILE A 190 -11.40 -2.33 -4.84
CA ILE A 190 -10.44 -1.64 -3.96
C ILE A 190 -11.10 -0.44 -3.26
N PHE A 191 -11.91 0.34 -3.98
CA PHE A 191 -12.45 1.60 -3.47
C PHE A 191 -13.72 1.45 -2.61
N ILE A 192 -14.56 0.45 -2.87
CA ILE A 192 -15.82 0.23 -2.12
C ILE A 192 -15.56 0.07 -0.61
N PRO A 193 -14.61 -0.76 -0.13
CA PRO A 193 -14.31 -0.86 1.29
C PRO A 193 -13.97 0.47 1.95
N GLY A 194 -13.09 1.26 1.32
CA GLY A 194 -12.68 2.56 1.85
C GLY A 194 -13.83 3.55 1.88
N PHE A 195 -14.66 3.58 0.83
CA PHE A 195 -15.84 4.43 0.76
C PHE A 195 -16.90 4.06 1.82
N LEU A 196 -17.12 2.76 2.06
CA LEU A 196 -18.02 2.30 3.13
C LEU A 196 -17.50 2.67 4.52
N ALA A 197 -16.20 2.46 4.77
CA ALA A 197 -15.59 2.86 6.05
C ALA A 197 -15.71 4.37 6.28
N PHE A 198 -15.52 5.18 5.24
CA PHE A 198 -15.71 6.63 5.30
C PHE A 198 -17.15 7.02 5.66
N ILE A 199 -18.16 6.40 5.03
CA ILE A 199 -19.57 6.65 5.34
C ILE A 199 -19.88 6.29 6.80
N VAL A 200 -19.43 5.13 7.28
CA VAL A 200 -19.67 4.69 8.66
C VAL A 200 -19.05 5.67 9.66
N LEU A 201 -17.81 6.11 9.41
CA LEU A 201 -17.13 7.09 10.26
C LEU A 201 -17.85 8.44 10.26
N LEU A 202 -18.32 8.90 9.10
CA LEU A 202 -19.07 10.14 8.98
C LEU A 202 -20.39 10.08 9.78
N ILE A 203 -21.13 8.98 9.70
CA ILE A 203 -22.36 8.77 10.50
C ILE A 203 -22.05 8.81 11.99
N ILE A 204 -20.98 8.12 12.43
CA ILE A 204 -20.55 8.12 13.84
C ILE A 204 -20.26 9.55 14.31
N VAL A 205 -19.47 10.33 13.55
CA VAL A 205 -19.14 11.72 13.88
C VAL A 205 -20.39 12.58 13.97
N ILE A 206 -21.35 12.41 13.05
CA ILE A 206 -22.62 13.13 13.08
C ILE A 206 -23.41 12.81 14.36
N ILE A 207 -23.56 11.52 14.70
CA ILE A 207 -24.28 11.08 15.91
C ILE A 207 -23.63 11.66 17.17
N PHE A 208 -22.30 11.60 17.27
CA PHE A 208 -21.57 12.17 18.41
C PHE A 208 -21.76 13.68 18.50
N THR A 209 -21.67 14.39 17.37
CA THR A 209 -21.82 15.85 17.34
C THR A 209 -23.23 16.27 17.77
N PHE A 210 -24.28 15.62 17.26
CA PHE A 210 -25.66 15.90 17.67
C PHE A 210 -25.92 15.52 19.14
N SER A 211 -25.32 14.44 19.62
CA SER A 211 -25.44 14.02 21.02
C SER A 211 -24.78 15.02 21.98
N PHE A 212 -23.66 15.63 21.56
CA PHE A 212 -22.94 16.62 22.36
C PHE A 212 -23.63 17.99 22.33
N ILE A 213 -24.14 18.41 21.17
CA ILE A 213 -24.93 19.64 21.03
C ILE A 213 -26.24 19.55 21.82
N GLY A 214 -26.90 18.38 21.86
CA GLY A 214 -28.13 18.19 22.65
C GLY A 214 -27.92 18.21 24.17
N GLN A 215 -26.68 18.20 24.65
CA GLN A 215 -26.33 18.31 26.07
C GLN A 215 -25.90 19.74 26.49
N MET A 216 -25.71 20.65 25.54
CA MET A 216 -25.42 22.08 25.78
C MET A 216 -26.71 22.92 25.72
#